data_AF-A0A838QD95-F1
#
_entry.id   AF-A0A838QD95-F1
#
_cell.length_a   1.000
_cell.length_b   1.000
_cell.length_c   1.000
_cell.angle_alpha   90.00
_cell.angle_beta   90.00
_cell.angle_gamma   90.00
#
_symmetry.space_group_name_H-M   'P 1'
#
loop_
_entity.id
_entity.type
_entity.pdbx_description
1 polymer ?
#
loop_
_entity_poly.entity_id
_entity_poly.type
_entity_poly.pdbx_seq_one_letter_code
_entity_poly.pdbx_strand_id
1 'polypeptide(L)'
;GHQITGADMEGSMVLSETLANYSASMMLKRLGGEAQIRGGLKLFLDRYLAWRASGSLNEPPLMRVENQDWIGYQKGALVMYLLQERMGEESVNRALRNLLERYRFKHAPYPRSVDLVEALRAEAKTTEEQNLITDLFDRVILYDLKVTAPTAVRRADGKWDVTVPVSAKKIEVDKRGGETERALSESIEVGLFTAQPGLYGFDGKDVIVMERRPIRSGAQVLKFVTDRRPTHAGIDPYNYYIDRISGDNVMVMVNPE
;
A
#
# COMPACT_ATOMS: atom_id res chain seq x y z
N GLY A 1 -17.53 23.24 12.26
CA GLY A 1 -16.06 23.46 12.30
C GLY A 1 -15.35 22.13 12.45
N HIS A 2 -14.07 22.05 12.07
CA HIS A 2 -13.27 20.83 12.26
C HIS A 2 -13.10 20.49 13.75
N GLN A 3 -13.06 19.20 14.09
CA GLN A 3 -12.79 18.77 15.48
C GLN A 3 -11.32 18.96 15.85
N ILE A 4 -10.41 18.82 14.87
CA ILE A 4 -8.99 19.11 14.98
C ILE A 4 -8.63 20.14 13.92
N THR A 5 -7.89 21.16 14.32
CA THR A 5 -7.27 22.13 13.40
C THR A 5 -5.77 21.95 13.49
N GLY A 6 -5.11 21.56 12.39
CA GLY A 6 -3.65 21.44 12.36
C GLY A 6 -2.95 22.79 12.49
N ALA A 7 -1.70 22.78 12.96
CA ALA A 7 -0.84 23.96 12.93
C ALA A 7 -0.59 24.41 11.48
N ASP A 8 -0.55 25.73 11.24
CA ASP A 8 -0.29 26.33 9.93
C ASP A 8 1.21 26.27 9.58
N MET A 9 1.67 25.09 9.16
CA MET A 9 3.06 24.77 8.81
C MET A 9 3.16 23.50 7.97
N GLU A 10 4.39 23.17 7.51
CA GLU A 10 4.71 21.88 6.88
C GLU A 10 4.03 20.69 7.56
N GLY A 11 3.32 19.88 6.76
CA GLY A 11 2.61 18.69 7.21
C GLY A 11 1.16 18.92 7.64
N SER A 12 0.64 20.16 7.60
CA SER A 12 -0.73 20.48 8.02
C SER A 12 -1.80 19.69 7.27
N MET A 13 -1.64 19.49 5.95
CA MET A 13 -2.61 18.75 5.12
C MET A 13 -2.76 17.28 5.54
N VAL A 14 -1.77 16.69 6.21
CA VAL A 14 -1.86 15.29 6.65
C VAL A 14 -3.04 15.12 7.62
N LEU A 15 -3.27 16.12 8.48
CA LEU A 15 -4.29 16.05 9.53
C LEU A 15 -5.72 16.27 9.00
N SER A 16 -5.89 16.85 7.82
CA SER A 16 -7.20 17.03 7.17
C SER A 16 -7.36 16.10 5.97
N GLU A 17 -6.57 16.32 4.91
CA GLU A 17 -6.77 15.70 3.61
C GLU A 17 -6.41 14.22 3.62
N THR A 18 -5.26 13.87 4.20
CA THR A 18 -4.84 12.46 4.26
C THR A 18 -5.81 11.63 5.10
N LEU A 19 -6.19 12.12 6.28
CA LEU A 19 -7.14 11.39 7.15
C LEU A 19 -8.55 11.30 6.57
N ALA A 20 -9.00 12.32 5.83
CA ALA A 20 -10.28 12.29 5.13
C ALA A 20 -10.28 11.24 4.00
N ASN A 21 -9.25 11.23 3.15
CA ASN A 21 -9.14 10.26 2.06
C ASN A 21 -8.89 8.84 2.57
N TYR A 22 -8.14 8.66 3.65
CA TYR A 22 -8.04 7.37 4.34
C TYR A 22 -9.42 6.87 4.81
N SER A 23 -10.21 7.74 5.45
CA SER A 23 -11.56 7.40 5.90
C SER A 23 -12.47 6.99 4.74
N ALA A 24 -12.34 7.66 3.58
CA ALA A 24 -13.04 7.27 2.35
C ALA A 24 -12.62 5.87 1.86
N SER A 25 -11.32 5.56 1.86
CA SER A 25 -10.80 4.22 1.53
C SER A 25 -11.37 3.14 2.46
N MET A 26 -11.46 3.42 3.77
CA MET A 26 -12.06 2.48 4.73
C MET A 26 -13.57 2.29 4.50
N MET A 27 -14.28 3.32 4.04
CA MET A 27 -15.69 3.18 3.64
C MET A 27 -15.83 2.29 2.40
N LEU A 28 -14.95 2.46 1.40
CA LEU A 28 -14.92 1.57 0.21
C LEU A 28 -14.67 0.12 0.62
N LYS A 29 -13.70 -0.13 1.51
CA LYS A 29 -13.42 -1.46 2.06
C LYS A 29 -14.64 -2.05 2.77
N ARG A 30 -15.36 -1.27 3.58
CA ARG A 30 -16.56 -1.75 4.30
C ARG A 30 -17.74 -2.07 3.39
N LEU A 31 -17.93 -1.29 2.32
CA LEU A 31 -19.06 -1.49 1.40
C LEU A 31 -18.81 -2.62 0.40
N GLY A 32 -17.60 -2.74 -0.13
CA GLY A 32 -17.25 -3.72 -1.16
C GLY A 32 -16.55 -4.98 -0.64
N GLY A 33 -16.01 -4.95 0.58
CA GLY A 33 -15.10 -5.97 1.10
C GLY A 33 -13.67 -5.82 0.56
N GLU A 34 -12.73 -6.59 1.13
CA GLU A 34 -11.30 -6.51 0.80
C GLU A 34 -11.04 -6.74 -0.70
N ALA A 35 -11.74 -7.70 -1.32
CA ALA A 35 -11.53 -8.03 -2.73
C ALA A 35 -11.85 -6.88 -3.71
N GLN A 36 -12.66 -5.90 -3.29
CA GLN A 36 -13.07 -4.77 -4.11
C GLN A 36 -12.19 -3.53 -3.94
N ILE A 37 -11.31 -3.49 -2.92
CA ILE A 37 -10.57 -2.27 -2.59
C ILE A 37 -9.54 -1.89 -3.66
N ARG A 38 -9.04 -2.87 -4.41
CA ARG A 38 -8.04 -2.69 -5.48
C ARG A 38 -8.42 -1.57 -6.44
N GLY A 39 -9.69 -1.50 -6.86
CA GLY A 39 -10.13 -0.47 -7.81
C GLY A 39 -9.92 0.95 -7.28
N GLY A 40 -10.24 1.16 -5.99
CA GLY A 40 -10.04 2.44 -5.31
C GLY A 40 -8.57 2.77 -5.12
N LEU A 41 -7.77 1.82 -4.61
CA LEU A 41 -6.33 2.02 -4.40
C LEU A 41 -5.59 2.25 -5.72
N LYS A 42 -5.92 1.49 -6.77
CA LYS A 42 -5.37 1.70 -8.10
C LYS A 42 -5.68 3.10 -8.64
N LEU A 43 -6.91 3.60 -8.44
CA LEU A 43 -7.27 4.95 -8.86
C LEU A 43 -6.42 6.01 -8.13
N PHE A 44 -6.20 5.87 -6.82
CA PHE A 44 -5.30 6.76 -6.07
C PHE A 44 -3.87 6.66 -6.59
N LEU A 45 -3.36 5.45 -6.80
CA LEU A 45 -2.00 5.20 -7.28
C LEU A 45 -1.76 5.80 -8.67
N ASP A 46 -2.63 5.51 -9.64
CA ASP A 46 -2.48 5.99 -11.01
C ASP A 46 -2.50 7.53 -11.06
N ARG A 47 -3.39 8.17 -10.27
CA ARG A 47 -3.44 9.64 -10.16
C ARG A 47 -2.18 10.22 -9.51
N TYR A 48 -1.71 9.61 -8.43
CA TYR A 48 -0.48 10.03 -7.77
C TYR A 48 0.73 9.95 -8.70
N LEU A 49 0.89 8.82 -9.40
CA LEU A 49 2.02 8.61 -10.33
C LEU A 49 1.94 9.51 -11.56
N ALA A 50 0.73 9.76 -12.09
CA ALA A 50 0.56 10.70 -13.21
C ALA A 50 1.00 12.11 -12.83
N TRP A 51 0.57 12.61 -11.66
CA TRP A 51 0.98 13.91 -11.16
C TRP A 51 2.49 13.96 -10.91
N ARG A 52 3.04 12.94 -10.24
CA ARG A 52 4.48 12.83 -9.98
C ARG A 52 5.31 12.84 -11.27
N ALA A 53 4.84 12.20 -12.33
CA ALA A 53 5.50 12.20 -13.64
C ALA A 53 5.46 13.57 -14.34
N SER A 54 4.39 14.36 -14.13
CA SER A 54 4.23 15.71 -14.70
C SER A 54 4.79 16.85 -13.86
N GLY A 55 5.05 16.60 -12.57
CA GLY A 55 5.37 17.61 -11.56
C GLY A 55 6.87 17.94 -11.45
N SER A 56 7.17 18.89 -10.57
CA SER A 56 8.55 19.19 -10.18
C SER A 56 9.18 18.02 -9.41
N LEU A 57 10.48 17.77 -9.62
CA LEU A 57 11.25 16.71 -8.97
C LEU A 57 11.41 16.87 -7.45
N ASN A 58 11.01 18.01 -6.88
CA ASN A 58 11.09 18.27 -5.44
C ASN A 58 9.83 17.76 -4.71
N GLU A 59 9.70 16.44 -4.58
CA GLU A 59 8.65 15.84 -3.77
C GLU A 59 9.05 15.78 -2.28
N PRO A 60 8.30 16.41 -1.35
CA PRO A 60 8.53 16.23 0.08
C PRO A 60 8.01 14.86 0.57
N PRO A 61 8.59 14.30 1.65
CA PRO A 61 7.96 13.22 2.40
C PRO A 61 6.54 13.59 2.85
N LEU A 62 5.67 12.59 3.04
CA LEU A 62 4.27 12.83 3.40
C LEU A 62 4.15 13.68 4.69
N MET A 63 5.02 13.47 5.68
CA MET A 63 4.99 14.24 6.93
C MET A 63 5.25 15.75 6.73
N ARG A 64 5.79 16.16 5.58
CA ARG A 64 6.15 17.56 5.27
C ARG A 64 5.34 18.16 4.13
N VAL A 65 4.25 17.53 3.71
CA VAL A 65 3.38 18.04 2.65
C VAL A 65 2.71 19.37 3.06
N GLU A 66 2.66 20.34 2.15
CA GLU A 66 2.08 21.67 2.40
C GLU A 66 0.96 22.05 1.44
N ASN A 67 1.27 22.06 0.15
CA ASN A 67 0.35 22.51 -0.90
C ASN A 67 0.36 21.57 -2.12
N GLN A 68 0.89 20.35 -1.97
CA GLN A 68 0.87 19.33 -3.01
C GLN A 68 -0.35 18.42 -2.82
N ASP A 69 -1.49 18.84 -3.37
CA ASP A 69 -2.76 18.11 -3.24
C ASP A 69 -2.60 16.62 -3.61
N TRP A 70 -1.85 16.30 -4.65
CA TRP A 70 -1.73 14.89 -5.06
C TRP A 70 -1.04 14.00 -4.01
N ILE A 71 -0.22 14.60 -3.15
CA ILE A 71 0.47 13.93 -2.03
C ILE A 71 -0.50 13.81 -0.85
N GLY A 72 -1.16 14.90 -0.46
CA GLY A 72 -2.07 14.91 0.68
C GLY A 72 -3.27 13.98 0.49
N TYR A 73 -3.82 13.93 -0.72
CA TYR A 73 -5.04 13.18 -1.01
C TYR A 73 -4.74 11.73 -1.43
N GLN A 74 -3.99 11.53 -2.52
CA GLN A 74 -3.79 10.22 -3.15
C GLN A 74 -2.69 9.42 -2.42
N LYS A 75 -1.48 9.99 -2.29
CA LYS A 75 -0.39 9.31 -1.57
C LYS A 75 -0.78 9.06 -0.11
N GLY A 76 -1.39 10.05 0.54
CA GLY A 76 -1.89 9.94 1.90
C GLY A 76 -2.85 8.77 2.09
N ALA A 77 -3.82 8.59 1.19
CA ALA A 77 -4.75 7.47 1.24
C ALA A 77 -4.05 6.12 1.13
N LEU A 78 -3.11 5.97 0.20
CA LEU A 78 -2.32 4.75 0.00
C LEU A 78 -1.47 4.43 1.22
N VAL A 79 -0.74 5.44 1.73
CA VAL A 79 0.13 5.32 2.91
C VAL A 79 -0.65 4.84 4.13
N MET A 80 -1.77 5.50 4.44
CA MET A 80 -2.59 5.13 5.59
C MET A 80 -3.26 3.76 5.41
N TYR A 81 -3.65 3.41 4.17
CA TYR A 81 -4.24 2.10 3.89
C TYR A 81 -3.22 0.97 4.08
N LEU A 82 -2.01 1.11 3.53
CA LEU A 82 -0.95 0.12 3.73
C LEU A 82 -0.58 0.00 5.22
N LEU A 83 -0.52 1.13 5.94
CA LEU A 83 -0.24 1.11 7.37
C LEU A 83 -1.31 0.32 8.15
N GLN A 84 -2.60 0.52 7.87
CA GLN A 84 -3.65 -0.23 8.56
C GLN A 84 -3.65 -1.71 8.16
N GLU A 85 -3.32 -2.05 6.91
CA GLU A 85 -3.16 -3.47 6.54
C GLU A 85 -2.06 -4.13 7.36
N ARG A 86 -0.96 -3.40 7.63
CA ARG A 86 0.21 -3.94 8.33
C ARG A 86 0.03 -4.00 9.84
N MET A 87 -0.53 -2.96 10.45
CA MET A 87 -0.71 -2.82 11.91
C MET A 87 -2.08 -3.25 12.43
N GLY A 88 -3.05 -3.46 11.53
CA GLY A 88 -4.46 -3.67 11.82
C GLY A 88 -5.24 -2.36 11.99
N GLU A 89 -6.48 -2.35 11.49
CA GLU A 89 -7.42 -1.22 11.59
C GLU A 89 -7.61 -0.74 13.04
N GLU A 90 -7.68 -1.65 14.01
CA GLU A 90 -7.84 -1.28 15.42
C GLU A 90 -6.67 -0.46 15.97
N SER A 91 -5.43 -0.82 15.61
CA SER A 91 -4.23 -0.12 16.06
C SER A 91 -4.17 1.29 15.49
N VAL A 92 -4.44 1.43 14.18
CA VAL A 92 -4.53 2.75 13.55
C VAL A 92 -5.67 3.56 14.17
N ASN A 93 -6.84 2.96 14.40
CA ASN A 93 -7.96 3.66 15.02
C ASN A 93 -7.68 4.10 16.47
N ARG A 94 -6.92 3.34 17.25
CA ARG A 94 -6.46 3.77 18.58
C ARG A 94 -5.51 4.95 18.49
N ALA A 95 -4.53 4.94 17.57
CA ALA A 95 -3.66 6.09 17.34
C ALA A 95 -4.44 7.36 16.99
N LEU A 96 -5.40 7.26 16.05
CA LEU A 96 -6.25 8.38 15.64
C LEU A 96 -7.13 8.88 16.79
N ARG A 97 -7.70 7.97 17.60
CA ARG A 97 -8.46 8.32 18.79
C ARG A 97 -7.60 9.06 19.81
N ASN A 98 -6.38 8.57 20.08
CA ASN A 98 -5.45 9.18 21.02
C ASN A 98 -5.01 10.57 20.57
N LEU A 99 -4.88 10.80 19.26
CA LEU A 99 -4.65 12.13 18.69
C LEU A 99 -5.87 13.04 18.89
N LEU A 100 -7.07 12.54 18.57
CA LEU A 100 -8.32 13.28 18.72
C LEU A 100 -8.58 13.67 20.18
N GLU A 101 -8.40 12.76 21.13
CA GLU A 101 -8.59 13.05 22.56
C GLU A 101 -7.62 14.12 23.08
N ARG A 102 -6.39 14.15 22.54
CA ARG A 102 -5.41 15.16 22.90
C ARG A 102 -5.75 16.55 22.38
N TYR A 103 -6.30 16.69 21.18
CA TYR A 103 -6.41 17.99 20.50
C TYR A 103 -7.83 18.46 20.17
N ARG A 104 -8.86 17.61 20.31
CA ARG A 104 -10.23 17.98 19.94
C ARG A 104 -10.71 19.23 20.67
N PHE A 105 -11.25 20.18 19.90
CA PHE A 105 -11.84 21.42 20.42
C PHE A 105 -10.89 22.27 21.28
N LYS A 106 -9.57 22.09 21.14
CA LYS A 106 -8.57 22.90 21.83
C LYS A 106 -8.06 24.03 20.93
N HIS A 107 -7.70 25.14 21.58
CA HIS A 107 -6.86 26.18 20.99
C HIS A 107 -5.38 25.74 21.04
N ALA A 108 -4.47 26.64 20.66
CA ALA A 108 -3.03 26.36 20.65
C ALA A 108 -2.51 25.73 21.97
N PRO A 109 -1.53 24.81 21.91
CA PRO A 109 -0.81 24.37 20.71
C PRO A 109 -1.64 23.43 19.82
N TYR A 110 -1.64 23.68 18.52
CA TYR A 110 -2.30 22.85 17.52
C TYR A 110 -1.43 21.64 17.17
N PRO A 111 -2.03 20.48 16.83
CA PRO A 111 -1.28 19.31 16.40
C PRO A 111 -0.56 19.56 15.07
N ARG A 112 0.56 18.88 14.93
CA ARG A 112 1.40 18.82 13.73
C ARG A 112 1.40 17.39 13.19
N SER A 113 1.89 17.20 11.98
CA SER A 113 2.06 15.86 11.38
C SER A 113 2.90 14.93 12.26
N VAL A 114 3.91 15.46 12.96
CA VAL A 114 4.72 14.69 13.91
C VAL A 114 3.89 14.09 15.06
N ASP A 115 2.85 14.78 15.55
CA ASP A 115 2.02 14.27 16.64
C ASP A 115 1.17 13.06 16.18
N LEU A 116 0.75 13.05 14.91
CA LEU A 116 0.11 11.89 14.28
C LEU A 116 1.12 10.74 14.14
N VAL A 117 2.31 11.01 13.60
CA VAL A 117 3.34 9.97 13.41
C VAL A 117 3.74 9.37 14.75
N GLU A 118 3.92 10.16 15.80
CA GLU A 118 4.17 9.68 17.17
C GLU A 118 3.03 8.80 17.69
N ALA A 119 1.77 9.19 17.45
CA ALA A 119 0.62 8.38 17.85
C ALA A 119 0.61 7.02 17.13
N LEU A 120 0.96 6.97 15.84
CA LEU A 120 1.07 5.73 15.07
C LEU A 120 2.24 4.88 15.57
N ARG A 121 3.41 5.48 15.81
CA ARG A 121 4.60 4.79 16.34
C ARG A 121 4.35 4.18 17.71
N ALA A 122 3.50 4.79 18.53
CA ALA A 122 3.13 4.24 19.84
C ALA A 122 2.31 2.93 19.74
N GLU A 123 1.63 2.68 18.62
CA GLU A 123 0.83 1.47 18.40
C GLU A 123 1.60 0.37 17.64
N ALA A 124 2.77 0.67 17.09
CA ALA A 124 3.62 -0.31 16.41
C ALA A 124 4.24 -1.28 17.42
N LYS A 125 4.11 -2.58 17.15
CA LYS A 125 4.53 -3.69 18.03
C LYS A 125 5.85 -4.32 17.59
N THR A 126 6.27 -4.08 16.36
CA THR A 126 7.43 -4.70 15.73
C THR A 126 8.37 -3.66 15.12
N THR A 127 9.64 -4.03 14.95
CA THR A 127 10.61 -3.22 14.21
C THR A 127 10.20 -3.03 12.74
N GLU A 128 9.54 -4.01 12.14
CA GLU A 128 9.02 -3.91 10.77
C GLU A 128 7.97 -2.81 10.65
N GLU A 129 7.02 -2.71 11.58
CA GLU A 129 6.03 -1.63 11.61
C GLU A 129 6.66 -0.25 11.86
N GLN A 130 7.66 -0.15 12.75
CA GLN A 130 8.39 1.11 12.97
C GLN A 130 9.15 1.58 11.73
N ASN A 131 9.78 0.64 11.01
CA ASN A 131 10.47 0.91 9.77
C ASN A 131 9.48 1.32 8.67
N LEU A 132 8.34 0.62 8.57
CA LEU A 132 7.28 0.96 7.64
C LEU A 132 6.77 2.39 7.89
N ILE A 133 6.49 2.79 9.13
CA ILE A 133 6.07 4.18 9.43
C ILE A 133 7.13 5.18 8.92
N THR A 134 8.41 4.87 9.11
CA THR A 134 9.51 5.71 8.61
C THR A 134 9.48 5.82 7.09
N ASP A 135 9.32 4.70 6.39
CA ASP A 135 9.27 4.67 4.93
C ASP A 135 8.05 5.40 4.36
N LEU A 136 6.91 5.35 5.07
CA LEU A 136 5.66 5.94 4.64
C LEU A 136 5.58 7.46 4.90
N PHE A 137 6.12 7.94 6.02
CA PHE A 137 5.97 9.34 6.45
C PHE A 137 7.22 10.18 6.27
N ASP A 138 8.40 9.60 6.52
CA ASP A 138 9.67 10.33 6.58
C ASP A 138 10.45 10.29 5.25
N ARG A 139 10.04 9.42 4.33
CA ARG A 139 10.74 9.15 3.06
C ARG A 139 9.80 9.24 1.85
N VAL A 140 10.42 9.29 0.67
CA VAL A 140 9.74 9.05 -0.61
C VAL A 140 10.18 7.69 -1.11
N ILE A 141 9.38 6.66 -0.81
CA ILE A 141 9.65 5.28 -1.22
C ILE A 141 8.74 4.90 -2.39
N LEU A 142 9.34 4.29 -3.41
CA LEU A 142 8.66 3.70 -4.55
C LEU A 142 9.04 2.23 -4.66
N TYR A 143 8.13 1.42 -5.20
CA TYR A 143 8.33 0.01 -5.45
C TYR A 143 8.25 -0.30 -6.95
N ASP A 144 8.80 -1.45 -7.32
CA ASP A 144 8.69 -2.09 -8.64
C ASP A 144 8.55 -3.59 -8.34
N LEU A 145 7.30 -4.07 -8.28
CA LEU A 145 6.91 -5.43 -7.88
C LEU A 145 6.23 -6.12 -9.05
N LYS A 146 6.93 -7.09 -9.63
CA LYS A 146 6.52 -7.70 -10.88
C LYS A 146 6.35 -9.20 -10.77
N VAL A 147 5.29 -9.74 -11.37
CA VAL A 147 5.23 -11.15 -11.76
C VAL A 147 5.65 -11.27 -13.23
N THR A 148 6.43 -12.30 -13.59
CA THR A 148 6.92 -12.45 -14.98
C THR A 148 6.15 -13.51 -15.76
N ALA A 149 6.31 -14.78 -15.41
CA ALA A 149 5.74 -15.92 -16.15
C ALA A 149 5.27 -17.00 -15.17
N PRO A 150 4.13 -16.79 -14.49
CA PRO A 150 3.64 -17.74 -13.51
C PRO A 150 3.07 -18.98 -14.22
N THR A 151 3.26 -20.16 -13.67
CA THR A 151 2.78 -21.43 -14.24
C THR A 151 1.94 -22.22 -13.24
N ALA A 152 1.02 -23.03 -13.75
CA ALA A 152 0.22 -23.96 -12.96
C ALA A 152 0.16 -25.33 -13.65
N VAL A 153 0.69 -26.36 -12.99
CA VAL A 153 0.73 -27.74 -13.49
C VAL A 153 -0.21 -28.61 -12.66
N ARG A 154 -1.08 -29.37 -13.32
CA ARG A 154 -1.96 -30.32 -12.63
C ARG A 154 -1.15 -31.52 -12.14
N ARG A 155 -1.33 -31.87 -10.88
CA ARG A 155 -0.70 -33.02 -10.21
C ARG A 155 -1.54 -34.29 -10.36
N ALA A 156 -0.93 -35.44 -10.12
CA ALA A 156 -1.60 -36.74 -10.15
C ALA A 156 -2.70 -36.87 -9.07
N ASP A 157 -2.53 -36.21 -7.93
CA ASP A 157 -3.51 -36.13 -6.84
C ASP A 157 -4.70 -35.18 -7.14
N GLY A 158 -4.71 -34.55 -8.31
CA GLY A 158 -5.76 -33.62 -8.75
C GLY A 158 -5.56 -32.17 -8.33
N LYS A 159 -4.55 -31.87 -7.49
CA LYS A 159 -4.17 -30.50 -7.10
C LYS A 159 -3.32 -29.83 -8.19
N TRP A 160 -2.86 -28.61 -7.92
CA TRP A 160 -2.02 -27.82 -8.82
C TRP A 160 -0.73 -27.39 -8.14
N ASP A 161 0.41 -27.69 -8.77
CA ASP A 161 1.68 -27.06 -8.43
C ASP A 161 1.77 -25.72 -9.15
N VAL A 162 1.92 -24.64 -8.39
CA VAL A 162 1.93 -23.27 -8.92
C VAL A 162 3.28 -22.64 -8.66
N THR A 163 3.90 -22.13 -9.70
CA THR A 163 5.19 -21.42 -9.64
C THR A 163 4.96 -19.96 -10.02
N VAL A 164 5.37 -19.05 -9.14
CA VAL A 164 5.21 -17.60 -9.33
C VAL A 164 6.59 -16.94 -9.26
N PRO A 165 7.26 -16.76 -10.42
CA PRO A 165 8.48 -15.97 -10.47
C PRO A 165 8.15 -14.49 -10.30
N VAL A 166 8.85 -13.83 -9.38
CA VAL A 166 8.69 -12.41 -9.08
C VAL A 166 10.04 -11.70 -9.14
N SER A 167 10.00 -10.40 -9.43
CA SER A 167 11.13 -9.49 -9.26
C SER A 167 10.66 -8.28 -8.47
N ALA A 168 11.45 -7.84 -7.50
CA ALA A 168 11.08 -6.75 -6.62
C ALA A 168 12.22 -5.75 -6.42
N LYS A 169 11.90 -4.46 -6.36
CA LYS A 169 12.82 -3.39 -5.96
C LYS A 169 12.12 -2.41 -5.02
N LYS A 170 12.91 -1.81 -4.13
CA LYS A 170 12.53 -0.69 -3.27
C LYS A 170 13.47 0.47 -3.54
N ILE A 171 12.92 1.64 -3.78
CA ILE A 171 13.67 2.79 -4.26
C ILE A 171 13.34 3.97 -3.37
N GLU A 172 14.37 4.63 -2.86
CA GLU A 172 14.23 5.91 -2.17
C GLU A 172 14.56 7.04 -3.12
N VAL A 173 13.72 8.07 -3.12
CA VAL A 173 13.94 9.29 -3.90
C VAL A 173 14.31 10.43 -2.96
N ASP A 174 15.46 11.05 -3.21
CA ASP A 174 15.89 12.22 -2.46
C ASP A 174 15.16 13.50 -2.91
N LYS A 175 15.39 14.62 -2.19
CA LYS A 175 14.75 15.92 -2.47
C LYS A 175 15.09 16.51 -3.84
N ARG A 176 16.15 16.02 -4.50
CA ARG A 176 16.58 16.46 -5.83
C ARG A 176 16.06 15.52 -6.92
N GLY A 177 15.27 14.51 -6.57
CA GLY A 177 14.80 13.47 -7.48
C GLY A 177 15.80 12.33 -7.70
N GLY A 178 16.92 12.28 -6.96
CA GLY A 178 17.90 11.22 -7.05
C GLY A 178 17.34 9.90 -6.52
N GLU A 179 17.36 8.85 -7.35
CA GLU A 179 16.88 7.52 -6.99
C GLU A 179 18.02 6.65 -6.46
N THR A 180 17.84 6.05 -5.29
CA THR A 180 18.78 5.07 -4.72
C THR A 180 18.05 3.79 -4.36
N GLU A 181 18.55 2.65 -4.82
CA GLU A 181 17.97 1.36 -4.42
C GLU A 181 18.22 1.11 -2.93
N ARG A 182 17.16 0.67 -2.24
CA ARG A 182 17.19 0.23 -0.84
C ARG A 182 17.02 -1.29 -0.82
N ALA A 183 17.65 -1.94 0.15
CA ALA A 183 17.41 -3.35 0.38
C ALA A 183 15.91 -3.57 0.72
N LEU A 184 15.24 -4.40 -0.07
CA LEU A 184 13.90 -4.90 0.23
C LEU A 184 14.03 -6.22 0.99
N SER A 185 13.32 -6.34 2.11
CA SER A 185 13.20 -7.54 2.92
C SER A 185 11.91 -7.45 3.74
N GLU A 186 10.77 -7.54 3.06
CA GLU A 186 9.45 -7.28 3.62
C GLU A 186 8.50 -8.45 3.36
N SER A 187 7.43 -8.54 4.14
CA SER A 187 6.35 -9.51 3.90
C SER A 187 5.24 -8.86 3.04
N ILE A 188 5.14 -9.26 1.78
CA ILE A 188 4.21 -8.66 0.78
C ILE A 188 3.16 -9.69 0.36
N GLU A 189 1.93 -9.23 0.14
CA GLU A 189 0.83 -10.08 -0.34
C GLU A 189 1.14 -10.69 -1.70
N VAL A 190 0.95 -12.00 -1.78
CA VAL A 190 0.99 -12.78 -3.00
C VAL A 190 -0.32 -13.54 -3.11
N GLY A 191 -0.95 -13.41 -4.28
CA GLY A 191 -2.28 -13.95 -4.51
C GLY A 191 -2.35 -14.86 -5.73
N LEU A 192 -3.25 -15.85 -5.66
CA LEU A 192 -3.60 -16.74 -6.76
C LEU A 192 -5.11 -16.64 -6.98
N PHE A 193 -5.54 -16.50 -8.24
CA PHE A 193 -6.92 -16.15 -8.56
C PHE A 193 -7.50 -16.96 -9.73
N THR A 194 -8.82 -17.13 -9.76
CA THR A 194 -9.55 -17.65 -10.93
C THR A 194 -9.99 -16.59 -11.92
N ALA A 195 -9.92 -15.31 -11.55
CA ALA A 195 -10.16 -14.15 -12.40
C ALA A 195 -9.19 -13.01 -12.02
N GLN A 196 -8.99 -12.03 -12.91
CA GLN A 196 -8.08 -10.93 -12.64
C GLN A 196 -8.66 -9.97 -11.57
N PRO A 197 -7.93 -9.72 -10.47
CA PRO A 197 -8.31 -8.72 -9.49
C PRO A 197 -8.56 -7.33 -10.08
N GLY A 198 -9.64 -6.69 -9.64
CA GLY A 198 -9.98 -5.31 -9.99
C GLY A 198 -10.72 -5.15 -11.33
N LEU A 199 -11.02 -6.25 -12.03
CA LEU A 199 -11.94 -6.23 -13.17
C LEU A 199 -13.38 -6.42 -12.71
N TYR A 200 -14.33 -5.96 -13.55
CA TYR A 200 -15.75 -6.12 -13.30
C TYR A 200 -16.13 -7.59 -13.08
N GLY A 201 -16.85 -7.88 -12.00
CA GLY A 201 -17.30 -9.22 -11.65
C GLY A 201 -16.32 -10.06 -10.83
N PHE A 202 -15.08 -9.59 -10.63
CA PHE A 202 -14.15 -10.20 -9.67
C PHE A 202 -14.69 -10.03 -8.24
N ASP A 203 -14.72 -11.09 -7.44
CA ASP A 203 -15.05 -11.01 -6.02
C ASP A 203 -14.24 -12.00 -5.14
N GLY A 204 -14.58 -12.10 -3.86
CA GLY A 204 -13.88 -12.97 -2.92
C GLY A 204 -13.84 -14.45 -3.30
N LYS A 205 -14.82 -14.97 -4.06
CA LYS A 205 -14.83 -16.37 -4.50
C LYS A 205 -13.75 -16.67 -5.54
N ASP A 206 -13.24 -15.62 -6.20
CA ASP A 206 -12.18 -15.72 -7.20
C ASP A 206 -10.79 -15.78 -6.58
N VAL A 207 -10.67 -15.50 -5.29
CA VAL A 207 -9.43 -15.62 -4.53
C VAL A 207 -9.22 -17.09 -4.13
N ILE A 208 -8.13 -17.68 -4.61
CA ILE A 208 -7.68 -19.03 -4.20
C ILE A 208 -6.70 -18.90 -3.04
N VAL A 209 -5.74 -17.98 -3.17
CA VAL A 209 -4.73 -17.66 -2.16
C VAL A 209 -4.62 -16.15 -2.06
N MET A 210 -4.49 -15.64 -0.84
CA MET A 210 -4.01 -14.29 -0.53
C MET A 210 -3.24 -14.38 0.78
N GLU A 211 -1.91 -14.44 0.70
CA GLU A 211 -1.05 -14.55 1.88
C GLU A 211 0.20 -13.70 1.72
N ARG A 212 0.79 -13.27 2.84
CA ARG A 212 2.07 -12.56 2.79
C ARG A 212 3.23 -13.54 2.64
N ARG A 213 4.17 -13.21 1.77
CA ARG A 213 5.40 -13.98 1.53
C ARG A 213 6.61 -13.08 1.76
N PRO A 214 7.73 -13.63 2.26
CA PRO A 214 8.99 -12.89 2.31
C PRO A 214 9.45 -12.52 0.89
N ILE A 215 9.58 -11.23 0.62
CA ILE A 215 10.07 -10.67 -0.64
C ILE A 215 11.38 -9.92 -0.39
N ARG A 216 12.39 -10.21 -1.22
CA ARG A 216 13.68 -9.51 -1.23
C ARG A 216 13.94 -8.83 -2.58
N SER A 217 14.93 -7.93 -2.60
CA SER A 217 15.38 -7.31 -3.85
C SER A 217 15.79 -8.36 -4.90
N GLY A 218 15.50 -8.04 -6.16
CA GLY A 218 15.82 -8.85 -7.32
C GLY A 218 14.84 -9.99 -7.56
N ALA A 219 15.26 -10.96 -8.38
CA ALA A 219 14.43 -12.09 -8.77
C ALA A 219 14.36 -13.17 -7.67
N GLN A 220 13.16 -13.75 -7.50
CA GLN A 220 12.92 -14.93 -6.68
C GLN A 220 11.71 -15.73 -7.19
N VAL A 221 11.60 -16.98 -6.75
CA VAL A 221 10.51 -17.88 -7.17
C VAL A 221 9.73 -18.31 -5.94
N LEU A 222 8.41 -18.09 -5.98
CA LEU A 222 7.47 -18.53 -4.98
C LEU A 222 6.74 -19.78 -5.48
N LYS A 223 6.48 -20.72 -4.57
CA LYS A 223 5.80 -21.98 -4.89
C LYS A 223 4.60 -22.19 -3.99
N PHE A 224 3.51 -22.69 -4.58
CA PHE A 224 2.26 -22.98 -3.90
C PHE A 224 1.69 -24.31 -4.38
N VAL A 225 0.82 -24.90 -3.56
CA VAL A 225 -0.04 -26.03 -3.94
C VAL A 225 -1.49 -25.62 -3.72
N THR A 226 -2.34 -25.73 -4.74
CA THR A 226 -3.75 -25.32 -4.66
C THR A 226 -4.70 -26.43 -5.11
N ASP A 227 -5.88 -26.50 -4.51
CA ASP A 227 -6.92 -27.47 -4.90
C ASP A 227 -7.69 -27.02 -6.16
N ARG A 228 -7.70 -25.71 -6.44
CA ARG A 228 -8.31 -25.09 -7.62
C ARG A 228 -7.23 -24.68 -8.62
N ARG A 229 -7.56 -24.74 -9.91
CA ARG A 229 -6.70 -24.21 -10.98
C ARG A 229 -6.69 -22.68 -10.91
N PRO A 230 -5.55 -22.02 -10.65
CA PRO A 230 -5.45 -20.58 -10.83
C PRO A 230 -5.34 -20.22 -12.31
N THR A 231 -5.87 -19.06 -12.67
CA THR A 231 -5.70 -18.44 -13.99
C THR A 231 -4.79 -17.21 -13.92
N HIS A 232 -4.60 -16.62 -12.73
CA HIS A 232 -3.73 -15.48 -12.50
C HIS A 232 -2.92 -15.66 -11.21
N ALA A 233 -1.74 -15.05 -11.17
CA ALA A 233 -0.96 -14.84 -9.95
C ALA A 233 -0.55 -13.37 -9.83
N GLY A 234 -0.39 -12.88 -8.61
CA GLY A 234 0.10 -11.52 -8.40
C GLY A 234 0.92 -11.32 -7.14
N ILE A 235 1.78 -10.30 -7.17
CA ILE A 235 2.50 -9.70 -6.02
C ILE A 235 1.96 -8.29 -5.81
N ASP A 236 1.68 -7.91 -4.56
CA ASP A 236 0.85 -6.75 -4.25
C ASP A 236 -0.42 -6.66 -5.14
N PRO A 237 -1.21 -7.74 -5.20
CA PRO A 237 -2.27 -7.87 -6.19
C PRO A 237 -3.43 -6.91 -5.97
N TYR A 238 -3.46 -6.11 -4.90
CA TYR A 238 -4.47 -5.07 -4.63
C TYR A 238 -3.91 -3.63 -4.63
N ASN A 239 -2.65 -3.41 -5.00
CA ASN A 239 -1.99 -2.09 -5.06
C ASN A 239 -1.92 -1.39 -3.68
N TYR A 240 -1.50 -2.11 -2.64
CA TYR A 240 -1.23 -1.51 -1.34
C TYR A 240 0.05 -0.66 -1.37
N TYR A 241 1.03 -1.05 -2.18
CA TYR A 241 2.31 -0.36 -2.29
C TYR A 241 2.28 0.68 -3.42
N ILE A 242 3.13 1.71 -3.27
CA ILE A 242 3.33 2.71 -4.32
C ILE A 242 4.26 2.12 -5.38
N ASP A 243 3.69 1.24 -6.21
CA ASP A 243 4.36 0.59 -7.33
C ASP A 243 4.31 1.45 -8.60
N ARG A 244 5.47 1.75 -9.18
CA ARG A 244 5.58 2.58 -10.39
C ARG A 244 4.92 1.93 -11.61
N ILE A 245 4.83 0.61 -11.66
CA ILE A 245 4.32 -0.15 -12.81
C ILE A 245 3.30 -1.19 -12.31
N SER A 246 2.24 -0.73 -11.63
CA SER A 246 1.23 -1.64 -11.06
C SER A 246 0.48 -2.57 -12.06
N GLY A 247 0.73 -2.42 -13.36
CA GLY A 247 0.16 -3.22 -14.43
C GLY A 247 0.77 -4.61 -14.59
N ASP A 248 1.97 -4.86 -14.06
CA ASP A 248 2.63 -6.18 -14.08
C ASP A 248 2.68 -6.88 -12.71
N ASN A 249 1.97 -6.31 -11.72
CA ASN A 249 1.73 -6.93 -10.41
C ASN A 249 0.90 -8.20 -10.51
N VAL A 250 0.05 -8.34 -11.54
CA VAL A 250 -0.80 -9.52 -11.76
C VAL A 250 -0.63 -10.00 -13.20
N MET A 251 -0.27 -11.27 -13.35
CA MET A 251 -0.07 -11.91 -14.65
C MET A 251 -0.93 -13.16 -14.82
N VAL A 252 -1.34 -13.41 -16.06
CA VAL A 252 -2.02 -14.63 -16.47
C VAL A 252 -1.06 -15.82 -16.36
N MET A 253 -1.57 -16.97 -15.92
CA MET A 253 -0.82 -18.22 -15.94
C MET A 253 -0.42 -18.59 -17.37
N VAL A 254 0.86 -18.84 -17.59
CA VAL A 254 1.37 -19.35 -18.86
C VAL A 254 1.36 -20.88 -18.84
N ASN A 255 1.21 -21.48 -20.02
CA ASN A 255 1.39 -22.92 -20.14
C ASN A 255 2.87 -23.25 -19.90
N PRO A 256 3.18 -24.23 -19.05
CA PRO A 256 4.53 -24.76 -18.98
C PRO A 256 4.85 -25.43 -20.32
N GLU A 257 6.01 -25.09 -20.89
CA GLU A 257 6.59 -25.77 -22.05
C GLU A 257 6.85 -27.26 -21.77
#